data_AF-A0AAW0AT94-F1
#
_entry.id   AF-A0AAW0AT94-F1
#
_cell.length_a   1.000
_cell.length_b   1.000
_cell.length_c   1.000
_cell.angle_alpha   90.00
_cell.angle_beta   90.00
_cell.angle_gamma   90.00
#
_symmetry.space_group_name_H-M   'P 1'
#
loop_
_entity.id
_entity.type
_entity.pdbx_description
1 polymer ?
#
loop_
_entity_poly.entity_id
_entity_poly.type
_entity_poly.pdbx_seq_one_letter_code
_entity_poly.pdbx_strand_id
1 'polypeptide(L)'
;MATVLWLTPGSPTLNSSIAFVFAHVDFLNPSGARLLREFNQYASITPESEMHYGLGHEASYLIQDQAALGVDTHFTFSIDIIGQMRIWLQATRERLYQETLDRFKIPASTPMSVRQAFLMGTRNGGLALKRPDLGVLREGAKADVVVFSTDAIGLIGWTDPIAAVVLHSNVGDIEDVYVDGQLVKQGGKLVVDWVEKGYAERLRASGVRFREELAKVNITTFETGFKALSGLKNEDFADPFQVDVTRGDSTGF
;
A
#
# COMPACT_ATOMS: atom_id res chain seq x y z
N MET A 1 -7.54 -10.59 18.58
CA MET A 1 -7.09 -9.72 19.68
C MET A 1 -6.13 -8.69 19.07
N ALA A 2 -6.62 -7.50 18.71
CA ALA A 2 -5.75 -6.41 18.26
C ALA A 2 -5.23 -5.70 19.51
N THR A 3 -3.99 -5.95 19.89
CA THR A 3 -3.35 -5.22 20.98
C THR A 3 -2.99 -3.84 20.44
N VAL A 4 -3.74 -2.82 20.84
CA VAL A 4 -3.31 -1.42 20.70
C VAL A 4 -2.08 -1.26 21.60
N LEU A 5 -0.89 -1.31 21.00
CA LEU A 5 0.35 -1.06 21.71
C LEU A 5 0.45 0.46 21.92
N TRP A 6 0.11 0.91 23.13
CA TRP A 6 0.43 2.27 23.54
C TRP A 6 1.96 2.39 23.67
N LEU A 7 2.59 3.01 22.67
CA LEU A 7 4.02 3.28 22.69
C LEU A 7 4.30 4.38 23.71
N THR A 8 4.67 3.99 24.93
CA THR A 8 5.18 4.94 25.92
C THR A 8 6.68 5.15 25.72
N PRO A 9 7.18 6.39 25.87
CA PRO A 9 8.62 6.66 25.89
C PRO A 9 9.29 5.79 26.97
N GLY A 10 10.35 5.06 26.59
CA GLY A 10 11.09 4.18 27.50
C GLY A 10 10.66 2.71 27.52
N SER A 11 9.68 2.28 26.70
CA SER A 11 9.37 0.85 26.58
C SER A 11 10.53 0.10 25.90
N PRO A 12 11.17 -0.88 26.56
CA PRO A 12 12.30 -1.64 26.00
C PRO A 12 11.92 -2.52 24.81
N THR A 13 10.64 -2.63 24.49
CA THR A 13 10.13 -3.53 23.44
C THR A 13 10.48 -3.09 22.01
N LEU A 14 10.60 -1.78 21.75
CA LEU A 14 10.91 -1.28 20.40
C LEU A 14 12.41 -1.32 20.07
N ASN A 15 13.28 -1.28 21.09
CA ASN A 15 14.71 -1.44 20.91
C ASN A 15 15.09 -2.94 20.88
N SER A 16 14.66 -3.63 19.83
CA SER A 16 14.94 -5.07 19.66
C SER A 16 15.42 -5.41 18.25
N SER A 17 15.93 -6.62 18.05
CA SER A 17 16.22 -7.17 16.73
C SER A 17 14.96 -7.54 15.95
N ILE A 18 13.79 -7.59 16.61
CA ILE A 18 12.51 -7.91 15.99
C ILE A 18 12.03 -6.66 15.23
N ALA A 19 11.58 -6.88 14.00
CA ALA A 19 10.93 -5.87 13.18
C ALA A 19 9.49 -5.68 13.66
N PHE A 20 9.13 -4.43 14.01
CA PHE A 20 7.74 -4.04 14.22
C PHE A 20 7.33 -3.13 13.08
N VAL A 21 6.34 -3.57 12.29
CA VAL A 21 5.78 -2.78 11.20
C VAL A 21 4.39 -2.33 11.61
N PHE A 22 4.22 -1.02 11.75
CA PHE A 22 2.93 -0.42 12.14
C PHE A 22 2.07 -0.22 10.90
N ALA A 23 0.85 -0.74 10.88
CA ALA A 23 -0.06 -0.55 9.75
C ALA A 23 -0.77 0.81 9.81
N HIS A 24 -0.93 1.44 8.65
CA HIS A 24 -1.63 2.70 8.40
C HIS A 24 -1.00 3.95 9.02
N VAL A 25 -1.08 4.06 10.35
CA VAL A 25 -0.56 5.17 11.17
C VAL A 25 -1.02 6.57 10.72
N ASP A 26 -2.23 6.71 10.17
CA ASP A 26 -2.75 7.95 9.59
C ASP A 26 -2.83 9.12 10.59
N PHE A 27 -3.08 8.79 11.86
CA PHE A 27 -3.21 9.74 12.97
C PHE A 27 -1.94 9.83 13.83
N LEU A 28 -0.78 9.46 13.30
CA LEU A 28 0.47 9.48 14.04
C LEU A 28 0.89 10.92 14.37
N ASN A 29 0.94 11.23 15.67
CA ASN A 29 1.40 12.54 16.13
C ASN A 29 2.94 12.68 16.03
N PRO A 30 3.49 13.90 16.17
CA PRO A 30 4.93 14.14 16.08
C PRO A 30 5.80 13.34 17.07
N SER A 31 5.25 13.00 18.25
CA SER A 31 5.95 12.16 19.22
C SER A 31 6.07 10.72 18.71
N GLY A 32 5.00 10.17 18.13
CA GLY A 32 5.02 8.85 17.48
C GLY A 32 6.00 8.80 16.32
N ALA A 33 6.00 9.82 15.46
CA ALA A 33 6.95 9.96 14.37
C ALA A 33 8.42 10.04 14.84
N ARG A 34 8.66 10.61 16.02
CA ARG A 34 9.99 10.62 16.66
C ARG A 34 10.39 9.24 17.14
N LEU A 35 9.47 8.50 17.77
CA LEU A 35 9.73 7.14 18.24
C LEU A 35 10.08 6.18 17.09
N LEU A 36 9.41 6.30 15.93
CA LEU A 36 9.77 5.53 14.74
C LEU A 36 11.25 5.75 14.35
N ARG A 37 11.71 7.00 14.37
CA ARG A 37 13.11 7.35 14.06
C ARG A 37 14.08 6.90 15.15
N GLU A 38 13.74 7.13 16.42
CA GLU A 38 14.56 6.77 17.57
C GLU A 38 14.83 5.26 17.65
N PHE A 39 13.80 4.45 17.40
CA PHE A 39 13.90 2.99 17.49
C PHE A 39 14.12 2.29 16.16
N ASN A 40 14.31 3.07 15.08
CA ASN A 40 14.44 2.57 13.72
C ASN A 40 13.33 1.55 13.34
N GLN A 41 12.09 1.94 13.59
CA GLN A 41 10.89 1.18 13.26
C GLN A 41 10.16 1.88 12.11
N TYR A 42 9.37 1.10 11.37
CA TYR A 42 8.73 1.57 10.15
C TYR A 42 7.21 1.37 10.20
N ALA A 43 6.52 2.19 9.44
CA ALA A 43 5.12 2.01 9.11
C ALA A 43 4.95 1.38 7.72
N SER A 44 3.81 0.70 7.52
CA SER A 44 3.30 0.29 6.22
C SER A 44 2.07 1.14 5.90
N ILE A 45 2.24 2.06 4.95
CA ILE A 45 1.17 2.88 4.37
C ILE A 45 0.52 2.09 3.24
N THR A 46 -0.80 2.04 3.21
CA THR A 46 -1.58 1.28 2.22
C THR A 46 -2.52 2.23 1.46
N PRO A 47 -2.00 2.96 0.45
CA PRO A 47 -2.66 4.16 -0.08
C PRO A 47 -4.08 3.94 -0.60
N GLU A 48 -4.29 2.90 -1.41
CA GLU A 48 -5.60 2.61 -1.98
C GLU A 48 -6.61 2.23 -0.88
N SER A 49 -6.19 1.45 0.12
CA SER A 49 -7.05 1.01 1.22
C SER A 49 -7.40 2.17 2.16
N GLU A 50 -6.42 2.98 2.54
CA GLU A 50 -6.60 4.14 3.43
C GLU A 50 -7.51 5.20 2.80
N MET A 51 -7.41 5.40 1.48
CA MET A 51 -8.36 6.24 0.73
C MET A 51 -9.74 5.59 0.66
N HIS A 52 -9.83 4.30 0.33
CA HIS A 52 -11.09 3.59 0.13
C HIS A 52 -11.95 3.56 1.39
N TYR A 53 -11.35 3.34 2.56
CA TYR A 53 -12.05 3.28 3.83
C TYR A 53 -12.15 4.63 4.56
N GLY A 54 -11.70 5.72 3.93
CA GLY A 54 -11.81 7.07 4.49
C GLY A 54 -10.88 7.37 5.66
N LEU A 55 -9.76 6.65 5.79
CA LEU A 55 -8.71 6.97 6.77
C LEU A 55 -7.91 8.21 6.32
N GLY A 56 -7.60 8.28 5.03
CA GLY A 56 -6.86 9.39 4.42
C GLY A 56 -5.37 9.42 4.76
N HIS A 57 -4.68 10.48 4.36
CA HIS A 57 -3.21 10.58 4.47
C HIS A 57 -2.73 11.97 4.92
N GLU A 58 -3.44 12.59 5.87
CA GLU A 58 -3.28 14.02 6.18
C GLU A 58 -1.82 14.40 6.50
N ALA A 59 -1.13 13.56 7.26
CA ALA A 59 0.24 13.80 7.72
C ALA A 59 1.23 12.68 7.35
N SER A 60 0.79 11.62 6.69
CA SER A 60 1.60 10.42 6.45
C SER A 60 2.83 10.70 5.57
N TYR A 61 2.83 11.75 4.75
CA TYR A 61 4.01 12.20 3.99
C TYR A 61 5.17 12.70 4.87
N LEU A 62 4.93 13.06 6.13
CA LEU A 62 5.95 13.53 7.09
C LEU A 62 6.80 12.39 7.68
N ILE A 63 6.45 11.13 7.42
CA ILE A 63 7.15 9.94 7.92
C ILE A 63 7.69 9.04 6.81
N GLN A 64 7.78 9.52 5.57
CA GLN A 64 8.24 8.71 4.43
C GLN A 64 9.65 8.12 4.62
N ASP A 65 10.48 8.73 5.46
CA ASP A 65 11.79 8.20 5.85
C ASP A 65 11.70 6.93 6.71
N GLN A 66 10.57 6.73 7.39
CA GLN A 66 10.24 5.56 8.21
C GLN A 66 8.94 4.87 7.73
N ALA A 67 8.66 4.88 6.43
CA ALA A 67 7.48 4.22 5.88
C ALA A 67 7.79 3.43 4.60
N ALA A 68 7.10 2.31 4.45
CA ALA A 68 7.05 1.49 3.24
C ALA A 68 5.60 1.46 2.70
N LEU A 69 5.45 1.09 1.43
CA LEU A 69 4.12 0.89 0.84
C LEU A 69 3.67 -0.56 0.97
N GLY A 70 2.38 -0.76 1.20
CA GLY A 70 1.68 -2.04 1.17
C GLY A 70 0.37 -1.95 0.38
N VAL A 71 -0.20 -3.12 0.09
CA VAL A 71 -1.48 -3.23 -0.64
C VAL A 71 -2.68 -3.34 0.31
N ASP A 72 -2.45 -3.85 1.52
CA ASP A 72 -3.50 -4.27 2.46
C ASP A 72 -4.28 -5.51 1.99
N THR A 73 -5.61 -5.44 1.93
CA THR A 73 -6.46 -6.62 1.81
C THR A 73 -6.86 -6.95 0.36
N HIS A 74 -6.37 -8.08 -0.15
CA HIS A 74 -6.61 -8.53 -1.53
C HIS A 74 -8.03 -9.02 -1.85
N PHE A 75 -8.96 -8.97 -0.87
CA PHE A 75 -10.37 -9.20 -1.18
C PHE A 75 -11.04 -7.94 -1.77
N THR A 76 -10.46 -6.76 -1.52
CA THR A 76 -10.94 -5.46 -2.02
C THR A 76 -10.04 -4.94 -3.14
N PHE A 77 -8.72 -5.09 -3.00
CA PHE A 77 -7.74 -4.41 -3.86
C PHE A 77 -6.93 -5.37 -4.73
N SER A 78 -6.39 -4.85 -5.83
CA SER A 78 -5.51 -5.59 -6.74
C SER A 78 -4.15 -5.85 -6.09
N ILE A 79 -3.51 -6.98 -6.43
CA ILE A 79 -2.16 -7.35 -5.97
C ILE A 79 -1.09 -6.54 -6.75
N ASP A 80 -1.11 -5.20 -6.61
CA ASP A 80 -0.30 -4.29 -7.42
C ASP A 80 0.41 -3.22 -6.58
N ILE A 81 1.68 -3.47 -6.25
CA ILE A 81 2.51 -2.49 -5.54
C ILE A 81 2.89 -1.29 -6.41
N ILE A 82 2.92 -1.43 -7.74
CA ILE A 82 3.23 -0.34 -8.69
C ILE A 82 2.06 0.66 -8.70
N GLY A 83 0.84 0.14 -8.67
CA GLY A 83 -0.38 0.89 -8.41
C GLY A 83 -0.29 1.68 -7.11
N GLN A 84 0.09 1.04 -6.00
CA GLN A 84 0.27 1.74 -4.72
C GLN A 84 1.34 2.84 -4.79
N MET A 85 2.47 2.61 -5.49
CA MET A 85 3.48 3.65 -5.71
C MET A 85 2.92 4.86 -6.44
N ARG A 86 2.12 4.65 -7.49
CA ARG A 86 1.48 5.74 -8.24
C ARG A 86 0.45 6.49 -7.41
N ILE A 87 -0.44 5.78 -6.74
CA ILE A 87 -1.49 6.39 -5.90
C ILE A 87 -0.83 7.25 -4.84
N TRP A 88 0.15 6.70 -4.10
CA TRP A 88 0.87 7.45 -3.07
C TRP A 88 1.59 8.68 -3.62
N LEU A 89 2.31 8.52 -4.75
CA LEU A 89 3.04 9.61 -5.38
C LEU A 89 2.09 10.76 -5.76
N GLN A 90 0.95 10.46 -6.37
CA GLN A 90 0.04 11.50 -6.84
C GLN A 90 -0.77 12.12 -5.68
N ALA A 91 -1.24 11.32 -4.72
CA ALA A 91 -1.93 11.83 -3.54
C ALA A 91 -1.03 12.78 -2.73
N THR A 92 0.25 12.41 -2.53
CA THR A 92 1.22 13.27 -1.83
C THR A 92 1.50 14.55 -2.62
N ARG A 93 1.67 14.45 -3.94
CA ARG A 93 1.89 15.62 -4.80
C ARG A 93 0.71 16.57 -4.80
N GLU A 94 -0.50 16.04 -4.97
CA GLU A 94 -1.74 16.82 -4.95
C GLU A 94 -1.86 17.59 -3.64
N ARG A 95 -1.75 16.91 -2.49
CA ARG A 95 -1.84 17.53 -1.17
C ARG A 95 -0.87 18.71 -0.99
N LEU A 96 0.39 18.52 -1.39
CA LEU A 96 1.44 19.53 -1.22
C LEU A 96 1.39 20.64 -2.28
N TYR A 97 0.90 20.33 -3.48
CA TYR A 97 0.61 21.35 -4.48
C TYR A 97 -0.57 22.22 -4.06
N GLN A 98 -1.61 21.64 -3.46
CA GLN A 98 -2.77 22.39 -2.99
C GLN A 98 -2.38 23.48 -1.99
N GLU A 99 -1.45 23.20 -1.06
CA GLU A 99 -0.93 24.23 -0.13
C GLU A 99 -0.29 25.43 -0.84
N THR A 100 0.31 25.20 -2.00
CA THR A 100 0.89 26.26 -2.82
C THR A 100 -0.19 27.02 -3.59
N LEU A 101 -1.18 26.31 -4.14
CA LEU A 101 -2.29 26.88 -4.88
C LEU A 101 -3.22 27.71 -3.99
N ASP A 102 -3.49 27.28 -2.75
CA ASP A 102 -4.30 28.01 -1.76
C ASP A 102 -3.71 29.37 -1.40
N ARG A 103 -2.39 29.52 -1.58
CA ARG A 103 -1.66 30.79 -1.43
C ARG A 103 -1.62 31.62 -2.71
N PHE A 104 -2.39 31.25 -3.73
CA PHE A 104 -2.41 31.83 -5.07
C PHE A 104 -1.03 31.85 -5.73
N LYS A 105 -0.27 30.75 -5.59
CA LYS A 105 1.04 30.56 -6.24
C LYS A 105 1.02 29.37 -7.18
N ILE A 106 1.88 29.40 -8.21
CA ILE A 106 2.09 28.28 -9.13
C ILE A 106 3.27 27.43 -8.61
N PRO A 107 3.13 26.11 -8.41
CA PRO A 107 4.24 25.26 -8.02
C PRO A 107 5.37 25.28 -9.06
N ALA A 108 6.60 25.57 -8.61
CA ALA A 108 7.77 25.65 -9.48
C ALA A 108 8.61 24.36 -9.52
N SER A 109 8.30 23.38 -8.66
CA SER A 109 9.06 22.14 -8.52
C SER A 109 8.17 21.02 -8.00
N THR A 110 8.58 19.76 -8.21
CA THR A 110 7.84 18.61 -7.68
C THR A 110 8.18 18.36 -6.20
N PRO A 111 7.17 18.19 -5.31
CA PRO A 111 7.39 17.99 -3.88
C PRO A 111 7.82 16.54 -3.56
N MET A 112 7.62 15.61 -4.49
CA MET A 112 8.01 14.21 -4.36
C MET A 112 8.46 13.65 -5.70
N SER A 113 9.63 13.02 -5.72
CA SER A 113 10.20 12.36 -6.89
C SER A 113 9.65 10.95 -7.09
N VAL A 114 9.66 10.47 -8.33
CA VAL A 114 9.35 9.06 -8.66
C VAL A 114 10.30 8.08 -7.95
N ARG A 115 11.55 8.49 -7.72
CA ARG A 115 12.54 7.70 -6.98
C ARG A 115 12.14 7.48 -5.53
N GLN A 116 11.54 8.47 -4.87
CA GLN A 116 11.04 8.30 -3.50
C GLN A 116 9.92 7.26 -3.46
N ALA A 117 8.95 7.32 -4.38
CA ALA A 117 7.89 6.31 -4.46
C ALA A 117 8.45 4.90 -4.74
N PHE A 118 9.40 4.79 -5.66
CA PHE A 118 10.09 3.53 -5.95
C PHE A 118 10.80 2.96 -4.72
N LEU A 119 11.54 3.79 -3.97
CA LEU A 119 12.20 3.37 -2.72
C LEU A 119 11.19 2.91 -1.67
N MET A 120 10.05 3.59 -1.53
CA MET A 120 9.02 3.21 -0.57
C MET A 120 8.39 1.85 -0.87
N GLY A 121 8.19 1.52 -2.15
CA GLY A 121 7.69 0.20 -2.57
C GLY A 121 8.77 -0.88 -2.76
N THR A 122 10.05 -0.59 -2.51
CA THR A 122 11.16 -1.56 -2.60
C THR A 122 12.03 -1.54 -1.35
N ARG A 123 13.03 -0.65 -1.31
CA ARG A 123 14.03 -0.57 -0.25
C ARG A 123 13.42 -0.42 1.13
N ASN A 124 12.44 0.45 1.29
CA ASN A 124 11.88 0.74 2.60
C ASN A 124 11.12 -0.47 3.16
N GLY A 125 10.54 -1.34 2.32
CA GLY A 125 9.97 -2.61 2.77
C GLY A 125 11.03 -3.54 3.37
N GLY A 126 12.20 -3.64 2.73
CA GLY A 126 13.34 -4.39 3.30
C GLY A 126 13.84 -3.81 4.63
N LEU A 127 13.91 -2.47 4.73
CA LEU A 127 14.29 -1.78 5.96
C LEU A 127 13.25 -1.97 7.08
N ALA A 128 11.96 -1.92 6.75
CA ALA A 128 10.87 -2.16 7.68
C ALA A 128 10.93 -3.55 8.31
N LEU A 129 11.39 -4.54 7.53
CA LEU A 129 11.61 -5.92 7.99
C LEU A 129 12.96 -6.14 8.66
N LYS A 130 13.76 -5.08 8.88
CA LYS A 130 15.15 -5.14 9.38
C LYS A 130 16.04 -6.09 8.56
N ARG A 131 15.80 -6.15 7.24
CA ARG A 131 16.52 -6.98 6.27
C ARG A 131 17.28 -6.08 5.29
N PRO A 132 18.52 -5.66 5.62
CA PRO A 132 19.29 -4.73 4.81
C PRO A 132 19.74 -5.34 3.46
N ASP A 133 19.56 -6.64 3.28
CA ASP A 133 19.80 -7.40 2.05
C ASP A 133 18.59 -7.47 1.11
N LEU A 134 17.44 -6.90 1.49
CA LEU A 134 16.23 -6.84 0.64
C LEU A 134 16.04 -5.45 0.00
N GLY A 135 15.33 -5.42 -1.13
CA GLY A 135 14.99 -4.21 -1.88
C GLY A 135 16.20 -3.48 -2.47
N VAL A 136 17.32 -4.19 -2.67
CA VAL A 136 18.57 -3.67 -3.24
C VAL A 136 19.19 -4.68 -4.19
N LEU A 137 19.88 -4.17 -5.23
CA LEU A 137 20.73 -4.97 -6.09
C LEU A 137 22.19 -4.65 -5.74
N ARG A 138 22.83 -5.53 -4.97
CA ARG A 138 24.25 -5.46 -4.62
C ARG A 138 24.79 -6.85 -4.30
N GLU A 139 26.09 -7.04 -4.39
CA GLU A 139 26.74 -8.28 -3.98
C GLU A 139 26.39 -8.62 -2.51
N GLY A 140 26.11 -9.90 -2.25
CA GLY A 140 25.70 -10.41 -0.93
C GLY A 140 24.24 -10.15 -0.54
N ALA A 141 23.45 -9.44 -1.36
CA ALA A 141 22.00 -9.32 -1.18
C ALA A 141 21.25 -10.56 -1.70
N LYS A 142 19.97 -10.71 -1.30
CA LYS A 142 19.10 -11.74 -1.88
C LYS A 142 18.87 -11.45 -3.36
N ALA A 143 18.87 -12.50 -4.18
CA ALA A 143 18.62 -12.41 -5.61
C ALA A 143 17.11 -12.35 -5.90
N ASP A 144 16.45 -11.35 -5.32
CA ASP A 144 15.04 -11.03 -5.54
C ASP A 144 14.96 -9.95 -6.63
N VAL A 145 14.56 -10.34 -7.84
CA VAL A 145 14.65 -9.49 -9.04
C VAL A 145 13.34 -9.52 -9.80
N VAL A 146 12.85 -8.35 -10.18
CA VAL A 146 11.70 -8.17 -11.08
C VAL A 146 12.22 -7.60 -12.39
N VAL A 147 11.93 -8.27 -13.50
CA VAL A 147 12.31 -7.86 -14.85
C VAL A 147 11.07 -7.37 -15.56
N PHE A 148 11.14 -6.17 -16.13
CA PHE A 148 10.08 -5.58 -16.94
C PHE A 148 10.37 -5.80 -18.42
N SER A 149 9.33 -6.03 -19.21
CA SER A 149 9.44 -6.23 -20.65
C SER A 149 9.98 -4.98 -21.33
N THR A 150 10.91 -5.16 -22.26
CA THR A 150 11.43 -4.07 -23.11
C THR A 150 10.48 -3.69 -24.24
N ASP A 151 9.51 -4.55 -24.53
CA ASP A 151 8.62 -4.42 -25.70
C ASP A 151 7.21 -3.94 -25.32
N ALA A 152 6.94 -3.79 -24.01
CA ALA A 152 5.70 -3.21 -23.54
C ALA A 152 5.57 -1.75 -23.98
N ILE A 153 4.51 -1.43 -24.71
CA ILE A 153 4.31 -0.12 -25.34
C ILE A 153 4.40 1.06 -24.35
N GLY A 154 4.00 0.86 -23.09
CA GLY A 154 4.10 1.88 -22.04
C GLY A 154 5.53 2.17 -21.59
N LEU A 155 6.46 1.21 -21.78
CA LEU A 155 7.84 1.29 -21.30
C LEU A 155 8.84 1.77 -22.36
N ILE A 156 8.45 1.78 -23.63
CA ILE A 156 9.33 2.19 -24.74
C ILE A 156 9.50 3.71 -24.75
N GLY A 157 10.73 4.18 -24.92
CA GLY A 157 11.05 5.60 -25.17
C GLY A 157 11.37 6.45 -23.94
N TRP A 158 11.41 5.86 -22.74
CA TRP A 158 11.75 6.57 -21.50
C TRP A 158 13.26 6.55 -21.23
N THR A 159 13.82 7.71 -20.86
CA THR A 159 15.22 7.84 -20.46
C THR A 159 15.46 7.51 -18.99
N ASP A 160 14.49 7.78 -18.13
CA ASP A 160 14.52 7.39 -16.71
C ASP A 160 13.76 6.07 -16.51
N PRO A 161 14.45 4.94 -16.26
CA PRO A 161 13.80 3.65 -16.07
C PRO A 161 12.93 3.59 -14.82
N ILE A 162 13.22 4.40 -13.79
CA ILE A 162 12.40 4.44 -12.58
C ILE A 162 11.08 5.17 -12.87
N ALA A 163 11.13 6.25 -13.66
CA ALA A 163 9.92 6.90 -14.14
C ALA A 163 9.10 5.97 -15.03
N ALA A 164 9.74 5.22 -15.93
CA ALA A 164 9.08 4.23 -16.79
C ALA A 164 8.31 3.19 -15.95
N VAL A 165 8.97 2.58 -14.96
CA VAL A 165 8.35 1.60 -14.06
C VAL A 165 7.22 2.23 -13.24
N VAL A 166 7.48 3.31 -12.51
CA VAL A 166 6.49 3.85 -11.57
C VAL A 166 5.29 4.43 -12.33
N LEU A 167 5.52 5.27 -13.34
CA LEU A 167 4.44 6.04 -13.98
C LEU A 167 3.79 5.33 -15.17
N HIS A 168 4.50 4.43 -15.85
CA HIS A 168 4.06 3.93 -17.15
C HIS A 168 3.91 2.41 -17.26
N SER A 169 4.30 1.65 -16.24
CA SER A 169 4.14 0.20 -16.23
C SER A 169 2.89 -0.25 -15.49
N ASN A 170 2.52 -1.51 -15.69
CA ASN A 170 1.55 -2.25 -14.87
C ASN A 170 2.08 -3.65 -14.54
N VAL A 171 1.39 -4.40 -13.67
CA VAL A 171 1.81 -5.76 -13.27
C VAL A 171 1.91 -6.75 -14.44
N GLY A 172 1.18 -6.50 -15.52
CA GLY A 172 1.23 -7.27 -16.76
C GLY A 172 2.52 -7.06 -17.56
N ASP A 173 3.20 -5.93 -17.38
CA ASP A 173 4.46 -5.63 -18.06
C ASP A 173 5.68 -6.29 -17.39
N ILE A 174 5.49 -6.92 -16.22
CA ILE A 174 6.53 -7.73 -15.58
C ILE A 174 6.70 -9.01 -16.39
N GLU A 175 7.87 -9.22 -16.96
CA GLU A 175 8.19 -10.38 -17.79
C GLU A 175 8.62 -11.55 -16.91
N ASP A 176 9.72 -11.37 -16.16
CA ASP A 176 10.32 -12.40 -15.32
C ASP A 176 10.40 -11.96 -13.85
N VAL A 177 10.32 -12.93 -12.94
CA VAL A 177 10.52 -12.70 -11.50
C VAL A 177 11.40 -13.80 -10.93
N TYR A 178 12.41 -13.38 -10.17
CA TYR A 178 13.31 -14.24 -9.41
C TYR A 178 13.10 -13.98 -7.93
N VAL A 179 13.02 -15.05 -7.13
CA VAL A 179 12.98 -15.00 -5.66
C VAL A 179 14.07 -15.92 -5.13
N ASP A 180 15.01 -15.36 -4.39
CA ASP A 180 16.24 -16.01 -3.93
C ASP A 180 16.99 -16.70 -5.09
N GLY A 181 17.01 -16.05 -6.25
CA GLY A 181 17.64 -16.55 -7.48
C GLY A 181 16.83 -17.61 -8.24
N GLN A 182 15.67 -18.03 -7.72
CA GLN A 182 14.80 -18.99 -8.38
C GLN A 182 13.79 -18.27 -9.28
N LEU A 183 13.74 -18.67 -10.56
CA LEU A 183 12.75 -18.15 -11.50
C LEU A 183 11.34 -18.62 -11.13
N VAL A 184 10.46 -17.70 -10.72
CA VAL A 184 9.08 -17.98 -10.30
C VAL A 184 8.02 -17.45 -11.28
N LYS A 185 8.40 -16.51 -12.16
CA LYS A 185 7.61 -16.04 -13.29
C LYS A 185 8.52 -15.96 -14.51
N GLN A 186 8.05 -16.47 -15.65
CA GLN A 186 8.77 -16.43 -16.92
C GLN A 186 7.83 -15.96 -18.04
N GLY A 187 8.26 -14.99 -18.84
CA GLY A 187 7.52 -14.54 -20.03
C GLY A 187 6.08 -14.11 -19.72
N GLY A 188 5.88 -13.41 -18.60
CA GLY A 188 4.56 -12.94 -18.18
C GLY A 188 3.71 -13.97 -17.41
N LYS A 189 4.17 -15.23 -17.27
CA LYS A 189 3.41 -16.33 -16.66
C LYS A 189 4.11 -16.90 -15.43
N LEU A 190 3.36 -17.31 -14.40
CA LEU A 190 3.93 -18.03 -13.26
C LEU A 190 4.52 -19.36 -13.73
N VAL A 191 5.70 -19.72 -13.22
CA VAL A 191 6.36 -21.00 -13.53
C VAL A 191 5.65 -22.18 -12.84
N VAL A 192 4.89 -21.89 -11.77
CA VAL A 192 4.07 -22.90 -11.09
C VAL A 192 2.81 -23.18 -11.88
N ASP A 193 2.58 -24.45 -12.25
CA ASP A 193 1.30 -24.89 -12.79
C ASP A 193 0.23 -25.04 -11.68
N TRP A 194 -0.32 -23.90 -11.30
CA TRP A 194 -1.38 -23.79 -10.30
C TRP A 194 -2.74 -24.31 -10.80
N VAL A 195 -2.91 -24.50 -12.11
CA VAL A 195 -4.13 -25.08 -12.69
C VAL A 195 -4.08 -26.60 -12.56
N GLU A 196 -2.99 -27.24 -12.99
CA GLU A 196 -2.76 -28.68 -12.80
C GLU A 196 -2.76 -29.07 -11.33
N LYS A 197 -2.22 -28.21 -10.45
CA LYS A 197 -2.24 -28.40 -8.99
C LYS A 197 -3.62 -28.16 -8.35
N GLY A 198 -4.64 -27.79 -9.13
CA GLY A 198 -6.01 -27.58 -8.67
C GLY A 198 -6.22 -26.35 -7.77
N TYR A 199 -5.24 -25.44 -7.70
CA TYR A 199 -5.37 -24.24 -6.85
C TYR A 199 -6.45 -23.28 -7.36
N ALA A 200 -6.58 -23.15 -8.68
CA ALA A 200 -7.62 -22.34 -9.30
C ALA A 200 -9.03 -22.82 -8.89
N GLU A 201 -9.25 -24.14 -8.88
CA GLU A 201 -10.54 -24.71 -8.48
C GLU A 201 -10.80 -24.53 -6.98
N ARG A 202 -9.79 -24.77 -6.14
CA ARG A 202 -9.89 -24.52 -4.70
C ARG A 202 -10.20 -23.07 -4.36
N LEU A 203 -9.62 -22.12 -5.11
CA LEU A 203 -9.88 -20.70 -4.95
C LEU A 203 -11.33 -20.36 -5.34
N ARG A 204 -11.80 -20.85 -6.50
CA ARG A 204 -13.20 -20.68 -6.94
C ARG A 204 -14.19 -21.25 -5.93
N ALA A 205 -13.97 -22.49 -5.49
CA ALA A 205 -14.80 -23.15 -4.49
C ALA A 205 -14.82 -22.36 -3.17
N SER A 206 -13.68 -21.79 -2.76
CA SER A 206 -13.62 -20.94 -1.57
C SER A 206 -14.42 -19.65 -1.75
N GLY A 207 -14.32 -19.00 -2.92
CA GLY A 207 -15.13 -17.83 -3.24
C GLY A 207 -16.64 -18.10 -3.19
N VAL A 208 -17.09 -19.25 -3.70
CA VAL A 208 -18.50 -19.68 -3.60
C VAL A 208 -18.91 -19.83 -2.14
N ARG A 209 -18.17 -20.64 -1.36
CA ARG A 209 -18.48 -20.85 0.07
C ARG A 209 -18.53 -19.54 0.86
N PHE A 210 -17.57 -18.64 0.65
CA PHE A 210 -17.56 -17.35 1.37
C PHE A 210 -18.79 -16.50 1.04
N ARG A 211 -19.22 -16.46 -0.22
CA ARG A 211 -20.46 -15.72 -0.58
C ARG A 211 -21.71 -16.35 0.03
N GLU A 212 -21.80 -17.67 0.03
CA GLU A 212 -22.94 -18.40 0.63
C GLU A 212 -23.02 -18.19 2.15
N GLU A 213 -21.87 -18.22 2.85
CA GLU A 213 -21.83 -17.92 4.29
C GLU A 213 -22.13 -16.45 4.58
N LEU A 214 -21.57 -15.52 3.80
CA LEU A 214 -21.82 -14.09 3.97
C LEU A 214 -23.30 -13.73 3.75
N ALA A 215 -23.98 -14.38 2.80
CA ALA A 215 -25.41 -14.19 2.55
C ALA A 215 -26.30 -14.60 3.74
N LYS A 216 -25.79 -15.44 4.65
CA LYS A 216 -26.50 -15.84 5.89
C LYS A 216 -26.28 -14.84 7.02
N VAL A 217 -25.28 -13.96 6.92
CA VAL A 217 -24.97 -12.96 7.95
C VAL A 217 -25.93 -11.80 7.82
N ASN A 218 -26.78 -11.62 8.82
CA ASN A 218 -27.63 -10.44 8.92
C ASN A 218 -26.84 -9.28 9.51
N ILE A 219 -26.25 -8.42 8.66
CA ILE A 219 -25.52 -7.22 9.08
C ILE A 219 -26.55 -6.12 9.43
N THR A 220 -27.27 -6.29 10.54
CA THR A 220 -28.19 -5.27 11.06
C THR A 220 -27.80 -4.79 12.45
N THR A 221 -26.88 -5.47 13.12
CA THR A 221 -26.31 -5.05 14.40
C THR A 221 -24.80 -4.88 14.28
N PHE A 222 -24.33 -3.65 14.38
CA PHE A 222 -22.92 -3.34 14.61
C PHE A 222 -22.56 -3.62 16.08
N GLU A 223 -22.64 -4.88 16.50
CA GLU A 223 -21.92 -5.31 17.71
C GLU A 223 -20.44 -5.37 17.36
N THR A 224 -19.78 -4.21 17.34
CA THR A 224 -18.36 -4.17 17.04
C THR A 224 -17.60 -4.80 18.21
N GLY A 225 -16.91 -5.92 17.97
CA GLY A 225 -15.97 -6.51 18.93
C GLY A 225 -14.75 -5.63 19.21
N PHE A 226 -14.68 -4.44 18.62
CA PHE A 226 -13.64 -3.45 18.78
C PHE A 226 -14.05 -2.44 19.86
N LYS A 227 -13.44 -2.52 21.04
CA LYS A 227 -13.61 -1.53 22.13
C LYS A 227 -13.39 -0.08 21.70
N ALA A 228 -12.61 0.18 20.65
CA ALA A 228 -12.40 1.53 20.13
C ALA A 228 -13.66 2.15 19.51
N LEU A 229 -14.59 1.31 19.05
CA LEU A 229 -15.88 1.73 18.47
C LEU A 229 -17.03 1.56 19.47
N SER A 230 -16.78 0.98 20.66
CA SER A 230 -17.80 0.83 21.69
C SER A 230 -18.14 2.19 22.30
N GLY A 231 -19.41 2.59 22.23
CA GLY A 231 -19.89 3.87 22.74
C GLY A 231 -20.17 4.91 21.65
N LEU A 232 -19.81 4.64 20.39
CA LEU A 232 -20.32 5.42 19.26
C LEU A 232 -21.83 5.17 19.13
N LYS A 233 -22.56 6.24 18.88
CA LYS A 233 -24.00 6.25 18.65
C LYS A 233 -24.28 6.50 17.18
N ASN A 234 -25.51 6.20 16.73
CA ASN A 234 -25.92 6.48 15.35
C ASN A 234 -25.73 7.96 14.95
N GLU A 235 -25.81 8.89 15.91
CA GLU A 235 -25.56 10.33 15.68
C GLU A 235 -24.10 10.69 15.36
N ASP A 236 -23.15 9.78 15.65
CA ASP A 236 -21.73 9.94 15.32
C ASP A 236 -21.42 9.55 13.86
N PHE A 237 -22.39 8.97 13.14
CA PHE A 237 -22.26 8.56 11.75
C PHE A 237 -23.01 9.54 10.84
N ALA A 238 -22.39 9.93 9.73
CA ALA A 238 -22.99 10.77 8.71
C ALA A 238 -22.65 10.24 7.31
N ASP A 239 -23.60 10.35 6.39
CA ASP A 239 -23.38 9.97 5.00
C ASP A 239 -22.46 10.99 4.31
N PRO A 240 -21.47 10.55 3.52
CA PRO A 240 -20.64 11.45 2.73
C PRO A 240 -21.46 12.09 1.59
N PHE A 241 -20.99 13.26 1.11
CA PHE A 241 -21.54 13.85 -0.11
C PHE A 241 -21.36 12.90 -1.30
N GLN A 242 -22.43 12.71 -2.07
CA GLN A 242 -22.41 11.86 -3.26
C GLN A 242 -22.05 12.68 -4.51
N VAL A 243 -21.28 12.08 -5.40
CA VAL A 243 -20.96 12.62 -6.72
C VAL A 243 -21.54 11.69 -7.79
N ASP A 244 -22.01 12.27 -8.89
CA ASP A 244 -22.61 11.53 -10.00
C ASP A 244 -21.84 11.75 -11.30
N VAL A 245 -21.69 10.68 -12.08
CA VAL A 245 -21.08 10.68 -13.42
C VAL A 245 -22.12 10.89 -14.53
N THR A 246 -23.40 10.80 -14.20
CA THR A 246 -24.53 11.11 -15.09
C THR A 246 -25.34 12.30 -14.57
N ARG A 247 -26.23 12.82 -15.41
CA ARG A 247 -27.14 13.90 -15.01
C ARG A 247 -28.37 13.30 -14.36
N GLY A 248 -28.74 13.79 -13.18
CA GLY A 248 -29.92 13.34 -12.43
C GLY A 248 -29.51 12.62 -11.16
N ASP A 249 -30.35 11.70 -10.70
CA ASP A 249 -30.16 10.92 -9.47
C ASP A 249 -29.69 9.47 -9.77
N SER A 250 -28.88 9.25 -10.83
CA SER A 250 -28.50 7.90 -11.27
C SER A 250 -26.99 7.72 -11.31
N THR A 251 -26.44 6.80 -10.53
CA THR A 251 -24.99 6.63 -10.37
C THR A 251 -24.24 5.96 -11.54
N GLY A 252 -24.84 5.95 -12.74
CA GLY A 252 -24.26 5.36 -13.95
C GLY A 252 -24.45 3.85 -14.09
N PHE A 253 -25.33 3.25 -13.28
CA PHE A 253 -25.80 1.86 -13.40
C PHE A 253 -27.33 1.79 -13.29
#